data_AF-A0A833ALU0-F1
#
_entry.id   AF-A0A833ALU0-F1
#
_cell.length_a   1.000
_cell.length_b   1.000
_cell.length_c   1.000
_cell.angle_alpha   90.00
_cell.angle_beta   90.00
_cell.angle_gamma   90.00
#
_symmetry.space_group_name_H-M   'P 1'
#
loop_
_entity.id
_entity.type
_entity.pdbx_description
1 polymer ?
#
loop_
_entity_poly.entity_id
_entity_poly.type
_entity_poly.pdbx_seq_one_letter_code
_entity_poly.pdbx_strand_id
1 'polypeptide(L)'
;IHTIGGNRSTTTVEPWTSTYIFPNGMLPSITQLGMAMEKYFIMEDWHNFGPDYDTTLMAWHENFEKAWPDLATKYGERFRRMWRYYLLSCAGCFRARGLQLWQIVLRKPGQPQPNCRFS
;
A
#
# COMPACT_ATOMS: atom_id res chain seq x y z
N ILE A 1 -8.94 -8.03 -4.53
CA ILE A 1 -8.43 -6.64 -4.40
C ILE A 1 -7.06 -6.72 -3.74
N HIS A 2 -6.05 -5.98 -4.23
CA HIS A 2 -4.75 -5.82 -3.57
C HIS A 2 -4.51 -4.33 -3.35
N THR A 3 -4.31 -3.89 -2.11
CA THR A 3 -4.26 -2.44 -1.79
C THR A 3 -3.52 -2.13 -0.51
N ILE A 4 -2.94 -0.92 -0.44
CA ILE A 4 -2.43 -0.33 0.80
C ILE A 4 -3.63 0.24 1.58
N GLY A 5 -3.68 0.00 2.88
CA GLY A 5 -4.78 0.39 3.75
C GLY A 5 -4.36 1.31 4.90
N GLY A 6 -5.29 2.14 5.33
CA GLY A 6 -5.19 2.94 6.57
C GLY A 6 -5.93 2.28 7.74
N ASN A 7 -5.44 2.49 8.96
CA ASN A 7 -6.09 1.95 10.18
C ASN A 7 -7.37 2.69 10.57
N ARG A 8 -7.61 3.88 10.00
CA ARG A 8 -8.76 4.73 10.30
C ARG A 8 -9.36 5.26 9.01
N SER A 9 -10.67 5.39 8.99
CA SER A 9 -11.38 6.03 7.88
C SER A 9 -10.99 7.49 7.78
N THR A 10 -10.54 7.90 6.60
CA THR A 10 -10.27 9.29 6.25
C THR A 10 -10.67 9.52 4.79
N THR A 11 -10.90 10.78 4.44
CA THR A 11 -11.07 11.23 3.04
C THR A 11 -9.88 12.06 2.57
N THR A 12 -8.89 12.26 3.44
CA THR A 12 -7.68 13.05 3.18
C THR A 12 -6.45 12.16 3.06
N VAL A 13 -5.41 12.71 2.45
CA VAL A 13 -4.11 12.08 2.24
C VAL A 13 -3.04 12.86 2.98
N GLU A 14 -1.95 12.18 3.31
CA GLU A 14 -0.77 12.84 3.89
C GLU A 14 -0.27 13.94 2.92
N PRO A 15 -0.22 15.22 3.36
CA PRO A 15 0.00 16.35 2.47
C PRO A 15 1.29 16.29 1.64
N TRP A 16 2.39 15.81 2.22
CA TRP A 16 3.67 15.71 1.53
C TRP A 16 3.59 14.68 0.41
N THR A 17 3.08 13.49 0.71
CA THR A 17 2.91 12.40 -0.25
C THR A 17 1.98 12.81 -1.38
N SER A 18 0.89 13.51 -1.08
CA SER A 18 -0.01 14.06 -2.10
C SER A 18 0.69 15.05 -3.02
N THR A 19 1.45 15.97 -2.45
CA THR A 19 2.12 17.03 -3.20
C THR A 19 3.22 16.49 -4.12
N TYR A 20 4.00 15.51 -3.66
CA TYR A 20 5.25 15.11 -4.32
C TYR A 20 5.20 13.76 -5.02
N ILE A 21 4.32 12.85 -4.62
CA ILE A 21 4.35 11.44 -5.09
C ILE A 21 3.00 11.00 -5.69
N PHE A 22 1.89 11.16 -4.96
CA PHE A 22 0.57 10.66 -5.33
C PHE A 22 -0.55 11.69 -5.11
N PRO A 23 -0.75 12.66 -6.02
CA PRO A 23 -1.70 13.78 -5.86
C PRO A 23 -3.17 13.40 -5.74
N ASN A 24 -3.53 12.15 -6.00
CA ASN A 24 -4.88 11.61 -5.82
C ASN A 24 -4.90 10.32 -4.98
N GLY A 25 -3.82 10.03 -4.26
CA GLY A 25 -3.76 8.88 -3.37
C GLY A 25 -4.73 9.08 -2.22
N MET A 26 -5.56 8.09 -1.90
CA MET A 26 -6.31 8.02 -0.66
C MET A 26 -6.33 6.56 -0.22
N LEU A 27 -5.91 6.31 1.02
CA LEU A 27 -5.80 4.97 1.55
C LEU A 27 -7.11 4.58 2.21
N PRO A 28 -7.81 3.54 1.71
CA PRO A 28 -9.06 3.13 2.30
C PRO A 28 -8.83 2.45 3.65
N SER A 29 -9.81 2.56 4.55
CA SER A 29 -9.89 1.75 5.77
C SER A 29 -10.68 0.46 5.56
N ILE A 30 -10.58 -0.46 6.55
CA ILE A 30 -11.42 -1.66 6.58
C ILE A 30 -12.91 -1.30 6.51
N THR A 31 -13.34 -0.28 7.26
CA THR A 31 -14.72 0.20 7.27
C THR A 31 -15.16 0.70 5.90
N GLN A 32 -14.34 1.52 5.23
CA GLN A 32 -14.66 2.06 3.90
C GLN A 32 -14.78 0.95 2.86
N LEU A 33 -13.85 -0.01 2.87
CA LEU A 33 -13.91 -1.17 1.97
C LEU A 33 -15.13 -2.04 2.28
N GLY A 34 -15.38 -2.34 3.56
CA GLY A 34 -16.52 -3.12 4.02
C GLY A 34 -17.84 -2.56 3.51
N MET A 35 -18.12 -1.28 3.80
CA MET A 35 -19.35 -0.60 3.34
C MET A 35 -19.48 -0.61 1.82
N ALA A 36 -18.37 -0.47 1.08
CA ALA A 36 -18.40 -0.45 -0.37
C ALA A 36 -18.65 -1.84 -0.98
N MET A 37 -18.21 -2.92 -0.33
CA MET A 37 -18.27 -4.27 -0.91
C MET A 37 -19.41 -5.14 -0.37
N GLU A 38 -19.93 -4.89 0.83
CA GLU A 38 -20.85 -5.78 1.55
C GLU A 38 -22.14 -6.09 0.77
N LYS A 39 -22.64 -5.14 -0.04
CA LYS A 39 -23.88 -5.31 -0.82
C LYS A 39 -23.68 -6.14 -2.08
N TYR A 40 -22.44 -6.30 -2.52
CA TYR A 40 -22.11 -6.83 -3.85
C TYR A 40 -21.33 -8.13 -3.79
N PHE A 41 -20.62 -8.39 -2.69
CA PHE A 41 -19.68 -9.50 -2.58
C PHE A 41 -19.71 -10.17 -1.22
N ILE A 42 -19.46 -11.47 -1.22
CA ILE A 42 -19.05 -12.25 -0.07
C ILE A 42 -17.54 -12.08 0.07
N MET A 43 -17.08 -11.63 1.25
CA MET A 43 -15.66 -11.58 1.58
C MET A 43 -15.21 -12.96 2.02
N GLU A 44 -14.34 -13.55 1.21
CA GLU A 44 -13.88 -14.92 1.41
C GLU A 44 -12.62 -14.93 2.28
N ASP A 45 -11.65 -14.06 2.00
CA ASP A 45 -10.44 -13.90 2.83
C ASP A 45 -9.95 -12.46 2.82
N TRP A 46 -9.28 -12.11 3.90
CA TRP A 46 -8.60 -10.85 4.06
C TRP A 46 -7.22 -11.09 4.68
N HIS A 47 -6.21 -11.19 3.83
CA HIS A 47 -4.84 -11.37 4.24
C HIS A 47 -4.15 -10.02 4.42
N ASN A 48 -3.54 -9.79 5.58
CA ASN A 48 -2.70 -8.62 5.86
C ASN A 48 -1.23 -9.03 6.04
N PHE A 49 -0.39 -8.57 5.13
CA PHE A 49 1.06 -8.81 5.13
C PHE A 49 1.82 -7.47 5.02
N GLY A 50 1.28 -6.43 5.67
CA GLY A 50 1.91 -5.10 5.78
C GLY A 50 3.39 -5.11 6.18
N PRO A 51 3.86 -5.93 7.14
CA PRO A 51 5.27 -6.00 7.49
C PRO A 51 6.21 -6.32 6.33
N ASP A 52 5.76 -7.10 5.34
CA ASP A 52 6.60 -7.47 4.19
C ASP A 52 6.85 -6.27 3.26
N TYR A 53 6.01 -5.24 3.34
CA TYR A 53 6.18 -4.04 2.54
C TYR A 53 7.31 -3.13 3.05
N ASP A 54 7.66 -3.22 4.34
CA ASP A 54 8.89 -2.61 4.86
C ASP A 54 10.10 -3.18 4.12
N THR A 55 10.25 -4.51 4.12
CA THR A 55 11.32 -5.23 3.42
C THR A 55 11.38 -4.83 1.94
N THR A 56 10.22 -4.73 1.29
CA THR A 56 10.11 -4.32 -0.11
C THR A 56 10.63 -2.89 -0.32
N LEU A 57 10.22 -1.93 0.50
CA LEU A 57 10.63 -0.53 0.40
C LEU A 57 12.13 -0.34 0.71
N MET A 58 12.67 -1.10 1.66
CA MET A 58 14.10 -1.09 1.97
C MET A 58 14.94 -1.64 0.81
N ALA A 59 14.48 -2.73 0.16
CA ALA A 59 15.12 -3.25 -1.04
C ALA A 59 15.08 -2.25 -2.21
N TRP A 60 13.96 -1.55 -2.40
CA TRP A 60 13.87 -0.49 -3.40
C TRP A 60 14.80 0.68 -3.11
N HIS A 61 14.91 1.10 -1.84
CA HIS A 61 15.84 2.15 -1.42
C HIS A 61 17.29 1.75 -1.70
N GLU A 62 17.69 0.53 -1.33
CA GLU A 62 19.04 0.04 -1.59
C GLU A 62 19.36 0.03 -3.10
N ASN A 63 18.43 -0.47 -3.92
CA ASN A 63 18.60 -0.49 -5.37
C ASN A 63 18.66 0.92 -5.97
N PHE A 64 17.84 1.85 -5.46
CA PHE A 64 17.86 3.25 -5.89
C PHE A 64 19.20 3.93 -5.59
N GLU A 65 19.73 3.77 -4.38
CA GLU A 65 21.01 4.36 -3.99
C GLU A 65 22.18 3.76 -4.78
N LYS A 66 22.15 2.44 -5.07
CA LYS A 66 23.14 1.79 -5.94
C LYS A 66 23.10 2.32 -7.38
N ALA A 67 21.91 2.59 -7.92
CA ALA A 67 21.72 3.12 -9.27
C ALA A 67 21.91 4.64 -9.37
N TRP A 68 22.06 5.35 -8.24
CA TRP A 68 22.11 6.81 -8.23
C TRP A 68 23.22 7.43 -9.11
N PRO A 69 24.45 6.89 -9.19
CA PRO A 69 25.48 7.45 -10.06
C PRO A 69 25.03 7.63 -11.51
N ASP A 70 24.27 6.67 -12.05
CA ASP A 70 23.74 6.73 -13.41
C ASP A 70 22.53 7.69 -13.50
N LEU A 71 21.66 7.66 -12.50
CA LEU A 71 20.45 8.48 -12.42
C LEU A 71 20.73 9.97 -12.20
N ALA A 72 21.86 10.31 -11.56
CA ALA A 72 22.26 11.69 -11.26
C ALA A 72 22.42 12.56 -12.52
N THR A 73 22.70 11.94 -13.67
CA THR A 73 22.78 12.64 -14.96
C THR A 73 21.42 13.15 -15.44
N LYS A 74 20.34 12.49 -15.03
CA LYS A 74 18.95 12.78 -15.43
C LYS A 74 18.15 13.48 -14.34
N TYR A 75 18.48 13.23 -13.07
CA TYR A 75 17.76 13.72 -11.91
C TYR A 75 18.70 14.50 -10.99
N GLY A 76 18.22 15.63 -10.47
CA GLY A 76 18.99 16.45 -9.53
C GLY A 76 18.93 15.94 -8.08
N GLU A 77 19.83 16.43 -7.24
CA GLU A 77 19.93 16.06 -5.83
C GLU A 77 18.63 16.30 -5.03
N ARG A 78 17.84 17.31 -5.42
CA ARG A 78 16.51 17.54 -4.83
C ARG A 78 15.59 16.34 -5.02
N PHE A 79 15.59 15.73 -6.21
CA PHE A 79 14.80 14.53 -6.48
C PHE A 79 15.30 13.35 -5.67
N ARG A 80 16.62 13.15 -5.57
CA ARG A 80 17.20 12.09 -4.73
C ARG A 80 16.69 12.15 -3.30
N ARG A 81 16.79 13.33 -2.69
CA ARG A 81 16.36 13.56 -1.30
C ARG A 81 14.86 13.32 -1.13
N MET A 82 14.05 13.78 -2.08
CA MET A 82 12.60 13.56 -2.09
C MET A 82 12.27 12.07 -2.18
N TRP A 83 12.87 11.35 -3.13
CA TRP A 83 12.61 9.93 -3.35
C TRP A 83 13.07 9.06 -2.19
N ARG A 84 14.25 9.37 -1.63
CA ARG A 84 14.78 8.72 -0.43
C ARG A 84 13.87 8.96 0.78
N TYR A 85 13.39 10.19 0.97
CA TYR A 85 12.43 10.49 2.04
C TYR A 85 11.15 9.68 1.88
N TYR A 86 10.59 9.62 0.66
CA TYR A 86 9.40 8.82 0.38
C TYR A 86 9.60 7.34 0.76
N LEU A 87 10.64 6.69 0.24
CA LEU A 87 10.87 5.26 0.48
C LEU A 87 11.07 4.95 1.97
N LEU A 88 11.92 5.73 2.66
CA LEU A 88 12.26 5.47 4.06
C LEU A 88 11.11 5.82 5.02
N SER A 89 10.36 6.89 4.75
CA SER A 89 9.19 7.25 5.56
C SER A 89 8.07 6.24 5.41
N CYS A 90 7.78 5.79 4.19
CA CYS A 90 6.82 4.71 3.97
C CYS A 90 7.26 3.41 4.65
N ALA A 91 8.54 3.04 4.55
CA ALA A 91 9.07 1.84 5.22
C ALA A 91 8.85 1.93 6.74
N GLY A 92 9.15 3.09 7.33
CA GLY A 92 8.88 3.38 8.74
C GLY A 92 7.40 3.23 9.10
N CYS A 93 6.49 3.75 8.27
CA CYS A 93 5.05 3.63 8.50
C CYS A 93 4.54 2.18 8.45
N PHE A 94 5.04 1.35 7.53
CA PHE A 94 4.71 -0.08 7.49
C PHE A 94 5.30 -0.83 8.69
N ARG A 95 6.56 -0.56 9.03
CA ARG A 95 7.24 -1.13 10.20
C ARG A 95 6.52 -0.81 11.52
N ALA A 96 6.05 0.43 11.67
CA ALA A 96 5.27 0.89 12.80
C ALA A 96 3.80 0.44 12.76
N ARG A 97 3.39 -0.32 11.74
CA ARG A 97 2.00 -0.78 11.52
C ARG A 97 1.00 0.38 11.43
N GLY A 98 1.46 1.56 11.00
CA GLY A 98 0.61 2.71 10.70
C GLY A 98 -0.08 2.59 9.33
N LEU A 99 0.54 1.87 8.41
CA LEU A 99 -0.01 1.46 7.11
C LEU A 99 -0.12 -0.07 7.03
N GLN A 100 -1.08 -0.55 6.24
CA GLN A 100 -1.34 -1.97 6.02
C GLN A 100 -1.22 -2.32 4.55
N LEU A 101 -1.04 -3.61 4.25
CA LEU A 101 -1.10 -4.14 2.91
C LEU A 101 -2.03 -5.34 2.88
N TRP A 102 -3.09 -5.23 2.08
CA TRP A 102 -4.17 -6.19 2.08
C TRP A 102 -4.32 -6.88 0.74
N GLN A 103 -4.54 -8.20 0.78
CA GLN A 103 -5.18 -8.95 -0.29
C GLN A 103 -6.54 -9.43 0.20
N ILE A 104 -7.57 -9.06 -0.55
CA ILE A 104 -8.96 -9.39 -0.24
C ILE A 104 -9.51 -10.25 -1.37
N VAL A 105 -10.00 -11.44 -1.02
CA VAL A 105 -10.67 -12.35 -1.94
C VAL A 105 -12.17 -12.12 -1.82
N LEU A 106 -12.81 -11.84 -2.95
CA LEU A 106 -14.24 -11.51 -3.04
C LEU A 106 -14.93 -12.46 -4.01
N ARG A 107 -16.17 -12.83 -3.69
CA ARG A 107 -17.04 -13.68 -4.52
C ARG A 107 -18.40 -13.02 -4.70
N LYS A 108 -19.05 -13.22 -5.85
CA LYS A 108 -20.44 -12.80 -6.05
C LYS A 108 -21.40 -13.67 -5.22
N PRO A 109 -22.43 -13.11 -4.56
CA PRO A 109 -23.47 -13.88 -3.89
C PRO A 109 -24.10 -14.93 -4.81
N GLY A 110 -24.50 -16.08 -4.24
CA GLY A 110 -25.13 -17.18 -4.97
C GLY A 110 -24.18 -18.13 -5.70
N GLN A 111 -22.87 -17.95 -5.55
CA GLN A 111 -21.86 -18.88 -6.08
C GLN A 111 -21.44 -19.91 -5.02
N PRO A 112 -21.17 -21.17 -5.38
CA PRO A 112 -20.71 -22.19 -4.42
C PRO A 112 -19.35 -21.82 -3.83
N GLN A 113 -19.05 -22.30 -2.62
CA GLN A 113 -17.77 -22.08 -1.97
C GLN A 113 -16.63 -22.76 -2.77
N PRO A 114 -15.46 -22.11 -2.95
CA PRO A 114 -14.38 -22.70 -3.73
C PRO A 114 -13.71 -23.87 -2.99
N ASN A 115 -13.32 -24.91 -3.75
CA ASN A 115 -12.74 -26.13 -3.18
C ASN A 115 -11.47 -25.89 -2.37
N CYS A 116 -10.69 -24.84 -2.67
CA CYS A 116 -9.47 -24.50 -1.95
C CYS A 116 -9.71 -23.95 -0.52
N ARG A 117 -10.97 -23.92 -0.05
CA ARG A 117 -11.36 -23.48 1.30
C ARG A 117 -11.95 -24.59 2.16
N PHE A 118 -12.05 -25.82 1.66
CA PHE A 118 -12.30 -26.98 2.51
C PHE A 118 -10.97 -27.37 3.15
N SER A 119 -10.67 -26.77 4.30
CA SER A 119 -9.64 -27.23 5.23
C SER A 119 -10.29 -27.96 6.39
#